data_AF-A0A9E3DN48-F1
#
_entry.id   AF-A0A9E3DN48-F1
#
_cell.length_a   1.000
_cell.length_b   1.000
_cell.length_c   1.000
_cell.angle_alpha   90.00
_cell.angle_beta   90.00
_cell.angle_gamma   90.00
#
_symmetry.space_group_name_H-M   'P 1'
#
loop_
_entity.id
_entity.type
_entity.pdbx_description
1 polymer ?
#
loop_
_entity_poly.entity_id
_entity_poly.type
_entity_poly.pdbx_seq_one_letter_code
_entity_poly.pdbx_strand_id
1 'polypeptide(L)'
;MTPPPADVRECRPSAELFEMLQQSAAERPQLALACASLLTNEAQRDYVLREAFLAAARQDIDVARAFLPAVMHGPWVTDAGFFPLCRLALSMSQEVPEQSRELLLKTAVRYPSLALREHQQFIDLPFGLEVLDKAAMMAPDEAVGLSAGNSSTSQSLRAALKRSESSEIAVVVRLACDPQLSSQTRQHAAVFVREIASGRMSLSRAAALADSSGFFAAVARLRVVAGPDRAPLYDRVLENYAEVLFRYAQDAGSQMLSSELRELSARDLYLLLTYGRSEEDDLLFGVVFDRLLAPKLRQTPPSR
;
A
#
# COMPACT_ATOMS: atom_id res chain seq x y z
N MET A 1 -23.93 -9.00 -30.66
CA MET A 1 -24.56 -8.05 -29.70
C MET A 1 -25.52 -8.84 -28.84
N THR A 2 -25.12 -9.17 -27.62
CA THR A 2 -25.99 -9.85 -26.64
C THR A 2 -27.02 -8.83 -26.16
N PRO A 3 -28.33 -9.14 -26.13
CA PRO A 3 -29.34 -8.21 -25.65
C PRO A 3 -29.07 -7.84 -24.19
N PRO A 4 -29.34 -6.58 -23.77
CA PRO A 4 -29.21 -6.23 -22.37
C PRO A 4 -30.18 -7.07 -21.52
N PRO A 5 -29.78 -7.46 -20.29
CA PRO A 5 -30.66 -8.20 -19.38
C PRO A 5 -31.97 -7.46 -19.16
N ALA A 6 -33.06 -8.21 -18.94
CA ALA A 6 -34.43 -7.68 -18.88
C ALA A 6 -34.61 -6.51 -17.88
N ASP A 7 -33.79 -6.46 -16.84
CA ASP A 7 -33.80 -5.47 -15.75
C ASP A 7 -33.40 -4.05 -16.19
N VAL A 8 -32.63 -3.87 -17.27
CA VAL A 8 -32.17 -2.54 -17.72
C VAL A 8 -33.33 -1.67 -18.22
N ARG A 9 -34.47 -2.27 -18.56
CA ARG A 9 -35.68 -1.56 -19.00
C ARG A 9 -36.36 -0.76 -17.88
N GLU A 10 -35.99 -1.00 -16.62
CA GLU A 10 -36.51 -0.30 -15.44
C GLU A 10 -35.94 1.12 -15.28
N CYS A 11 -34.76 1.39 -15.85
CA CYS A 11 -34.11 2.69 -15.69
C CYS A 11 -34.57 3.69 -16.75
N ARG A 12 -35.20 4.78 -16.31
CA ARG A 12 -35.53 5.95 -17.15
C ARG A 12 -34.90 7.20 -16.53
N PRO A 13 -34.44 8.17 -17.35
CA PRO A 13 -34.01 9.46 -16.83
C PRO A 13 -35.14 10.10 -16.01
N SER A 14 -34.89 10.31 -14.72
CA SER A 14 -35.81 10.96 -13.78
C SER A 14 -35.00 11.71 -12.72
N ALA A 15 -35.66 12.63 -12.00
CA ALA A 15 -35.02 13.37 -10.91
C ALA A 15 -34.57 12.46 -9.75
N GLU A 16 -35.26 11.32 -9.56
CA GLU A 16 -35.03 10.34 -8.49
C GLU A 16 -34.06 9.23 -8.91
N LEU A 17 -33.55 9.27 -10.15
CA LEU A 17 -32.71 8.20 -10.70
C LEU A 17 -31.47 7.95 -9.84
N PHE A 18 -30.82 9.01 -9.36
CA PHE A 18 -29.62 8.86 -8.54
C PHE A 18 -29.90 8.10 -7.23
N GLU A 19 -30.96 8.46 -6.50
CA GLU A 19 -31.33 7.82 -5.23
C GLU A 19 -31.69 6.34 -5.44
N MET A 20 -32.43 6.04 -6.51
CA MET A 20 -32.76 4.66 -6.90
C MET A 20 -31.49 3.83 -7.20
N LEU A 21 -30.56 4.38 -7.98
CA LEU A 21 -29.32 3.67 -8.33
C LEU A 21 -28.37 3.56 -7.14
N GLN A 22 -28.36 4.55 -6.24
CA GLN A 22 -27.61 4.50 -4.98
C GLN A 22 -28.10 3.34 -4.09
N GLN A 23 -29.41 3.20 -3.91
CA GLN A 23 -29.98 2.09 -3.15
C GLN A 23 -29.70 0.74 -3.84
N SER A 24 -29.85 0.70 -5.18
CA SER A 24 -29.63 -0.50 -5.97
C SER A 24 -28.16 -0.92 -6.05
N ALA A 25 -27.20 -0.02 -5.81
CA ALA A 25 -25.78 -0.34 -5.92
C ALA A 25 -25.36 -1.51 -5.03
N ALA A 26 -25.90 -1.60 -3.81
CA ALA A 26 -25.60 -2.71 -2.89
C ALA A 26 -26.48 -3.95 -3.13
N GLU A 27 -27.75 -3.77 -3.50
CA GLU A 27 -28.76 -4.84 -3.58
C GLU A 27 -28.83 -5.50 -4.96
N ARG A 28 -28.65 -4.72 -6.03
CA ARG A 28 -28.74 -5.11 -7.45
C ARG A 28 -27.62 -4.42 -8.24
N PRO A 29 -26.34 -4.74 -7.98
CA PRO A 29 -25.22 -4.03 -8.58
C PRO A 29 -25.22 -4.04 -10.11
N GLN A 30 -25.71 -5.12 -10.73
CA GLN A 30 -25.85 -5.21 -12.18
C GLN A 30 -26.77 -4.13 -12.76
N LEU A 31 -27.89 -3.83 -12.10
CA LEU A 31 -28.82 -2.79 -12.51
C LEU A 31 -28.15 -1.42 -12.39
N ALA A 32 -27.54 -1.15 -11.24
CA ALA A 32 -26.85 0.11 -10.97
C ALA A 32 -25.73 0.38 -12.00
N LEU A 33 -24.90 -0.63 -12.29
CA LEU A 33 -23.82 -0.53 -13.28
C LEU A 33 -24.34 -0.31 -14.71
N ALA A 34 -25.39 -1.01 -15.11
CA ALA A 34 -25.99 -0.86 -16.44
C ALA A 34 -26.59 0.55 -16.65
N CYS A 35 -27.16 1.12 -15.60
CA CYS A 35 -27.91 2.37 -15.67
C CYS A 35 -27.11 3.63 -15.30
N ALA A 36 -25.91 3.50 -14.73
CA ALA A 36 -25.09 4.64 -14.31
C ALA A 36 -24.81 5.65 -15.44
N SER A 37 -24.74 5.18 -16.69
CA SER A 37 -24.55 6.04 -17.87
C SER A 37 -25.70 7.03 -18.13
N LEU A 38 -26.88 6.81 -17.54
CA LEU A 38 -28.04 7.70 -17.64
C LEU A 38 -27.94 8.92 -16.70
N LEU A 39 -27.02 8.90 -15.73
CA LEU A 39 -26.76 10.05 -14.86
C LEU A 39 -25.95 11.11 -15.61
N THR A 40 -26.47 12.34 -15.66
CA THR A 40 -25.81 13.47 -16.32
C THR A 40 -24.70 14.07 -15.46
N ASN A 41 -24.82 13.98 -14.14
CA ASN A 41 -23.80 14.44 -13.20
C ASN A 41 -22.68 13.39 -13.06
N GLU A 42 -21.45 13.80 -13.35
CA GLU A 42 -20.28 12.93 -13.33
C GLU A 42 -19.95 12.37 -11.94
N ALA A 43 -20.07 13.19 -10.88
CA ALA A 43 -19.80 12.76 -9.51
C ALA A 43 -20.82 11.72 -9.03
N GLN A 44 -22.10 11.90 -9.37
CA GLN A 44 -23.15 10.92 -9.08
C GLN A 44 -22.90 9.59 -9.83
N ARG A 45 -22.50 9.69 -11.10
CA ARG A 45 -22.15 8.52 -11.92
C ARG A 45 -20.96 7.76 -11.35
N ASP A 46 -19.88 8.45 -11.00
CA ASP A 46 -18.69 7.82 -10.40
C ASP A 46 -19.04 7.14 -9.07
N TYR A 47 -19.85 7.79 -8.22
CA TYR A 47 -20.34 7.20 -6.97
C TYR A 47 -21.12 5.90 -7.20
N VAL A 48 -22.07 5.89 -8.14
CA VAL A 48 -22.86 4.68 -8.44
C VAL A 48 -21.98 3.57 -9.02
N LEU A 49 -21.10 3.90 -9.98
CA LEU A 49 -20.16 2.94 -10.56
C LEU A 49 -19.27 2.32 -9.48
N ARG A 50 -18.75 3.15 -8.57
CA ARG A 50 -17.96 2.74 -7.42
C ARG A 50 -18.72 1.76 -6.56
N GLU A 51 -19.79 2.20 -5.92
CA GLU A 51 -20.50 1.38 -4.94
C GLU A 51 -21.01 0.06 -5.54
N ALA A 52 -21.54 0.11 -6.76
CA ALA A 52 -22.08 -1.06 -7.44
C ALA A 52 -20.97 -2.04 -7.85
N PHE A 53 -19.83 -1.56 -8.36
CA PHE A 53 -18.70 -2.44 -8.70
C PHE A 53 -18.10 -3.07 -7.45
N LEU A 54 -17.92 -2.29 -6.37
CA LEU A 54 -17.38 -2.80 -5.11
C LEU A 54 -18.29 -3.87 -4.50
N ALA A 55 -19.61 -3.70 -4.58
CA ALA A 55 -20.58 -4.71 -4.18
C ALA A 55 -20.51 -5.95 -5.10
N ALA A 56 -20.49 -5.77 -6.42
CA ALA A 56 -20.38 -6.86 -7.38
C ALA A 56 -19.11 -7.69 -7.15
N ALA A 57 -17.94 -7.06 -7.03
CA ALA A 57 -16.68 -7.77 -6.81
C ALA A 57 -16.72 -8.68 -5.57
N ARG A 58 -17.49 -8.33 -4.54
CA ARG A 58 -17.66 -9.13 -3.32
C ARG A 58 -18.72 -10.23 -3.44
N GLN A 59 -19.76 -10.02 -4.22
CA GLN A 59 -20.98 -10.86 -4.23
C GLN A 59 -21.16 -11.67 -5.52
N ASP A 60 -20.85 -11.08 -6.68
CA ASP A 60 -21.05 -11.64 -8.01
C ASP A 60 -19.88 -11.29 -8.95
N ILE A 61 -18.97 -12.26 -9.07
CA ILE A 61 -17.74 -12.12 -9.86
C ILE A 61 -18.01 -11.97 -11.36
N ASP A 62 -19.12 -12.52 -11.87
CA ASP A 62 -19.45 -12.47 -13.29
C ASP A 62 -19.93 -11.07 -13.68
N VAL A 63 -20.75 -10.45 -12.83
CA VAL A 63 -21.13 -9.04 -12.98
C VAL A 63 -19.90 -8.14 -12.88
N ALA A 64 -19.04 -8.34 -11.87
CA ALA A 64 -17.82 -7.55 -11.73
C ALA A 64 -16.90 -7.67 -12.96
N ARG A 65 -16.71 -8.90 -13.47
CA ARG A 65 -15.92 -9.16 -14.69
C ARG A 65 -16.50 -8.43 -15.91
N ALA A 66 -17.82 -8.50 -16.10
CA ALA A 66 -18.47 -7.86 -17.25
C ALA A 66 -18.30 -6.33 -17.27
N PHE A 67 -18.27 -5.69 -16.10
CA PHE A 67 -18.19 -4.23 -15.97
C PHE A 67 -16.79 -3.70 -15.65
N LEU A 68 -15.81 -4.56 -15.35
CA LEU A 68 -14.44 -4.16 -15.04
C LEU A 68 -13.82 -3.21 -16.09
N PRO A 69 -13.96 -3.42 -17.42
CA PRO A 69 -13.37 -2.51 -18.40
C PRO A 69 -13.83 -1.06 -18.27
N ALA A 70 -15.05 -0.82 -17.78
CA ALA A 70 -15.60 0.52 -17.60
C ALA A 70 -15.04 1.24 -16.36
N VAL A 71 -14.50 0.50 -15.40
CA VAL A 71 -14.10 1.03 -14.08
C VAL A 71 -12.62 0.77 -13.73
N MET A 72 -11.89 0.01 -14.56
CA MET A 72 -10.50 -0.41 -14.32
C MET A 72 -9.55 0.73 -13.94
N HIS A 73 -9.78 1.92 -14.50
CA HIS A 73 -8.94 3.09 -14.27
C HIS A 73 -9.43 3.99 -13.14
N GLY A 74 -10.55 3.65 -12.48
CA GLY A 74 -11.04 4.36 -11.31
C GLY A 74 -10.03 4.26 -10.15
N PRO A 75 -9.74 5.36 -9.44
CA PRO A 75 -8.77 5.34 -8.32
C PRO A 75 -9.24 4.45 -7.15
N TRP A 76 -10.53 4.19 -7.07
CA TRP A 76 -11.21 3.38 -6.06
C TRP A 76 -11.36 1.90 -6.47
N VAL A 77 -10.92 1.48 -7.66
CA VAL A 77 -11.15 0.10 -8.17
C VAL A 77 -10.59 -0.96 -7.21
N THR A 78 -9.55 -0.62 -6.45
CA THR A 78 -8.93 -1.52 -5.47
C THR A 78 -9.67 -1.60 -4.12
N ASP A 79 -10.65 -0.73 -3.86
CA ASP A 79 -11.32 -0.61 -2.56
C ASP A 79 -12.23 -1.82 -2.23
N ALA A 80 -12.42 -2.75 -3.17
CA ALA A 80 -13.14 -3.99 -2.93
C ALA A 80 -12.36 -4.91 -1.97
N GLY A 81 -11.05 -4.69 -1.85
CA GLY A 81 -10.13 -5.46 -1.02
C GLY A 81 -9.34 -6.48 -1.82
N PHE A 82 -8.29 -7.03 -1.20
CA PHE A 82 -7.38 -7.96 -1.86
C PHE A 82 -8.08 -9.24 -2.37
N PHE A 83 -8.80 -9.96 -1.50
CA PHE A 83 -9.34 -11.28 -1.85
C PHE A 83 -10.40 -11.25 -2.97
N PRO A 84 -11.39 -10.33 -2.96
CA PRO A 84 -12.36 -10.21 -4.04
C PRO A 84 -11.68 -9.93 -5.40
N LEU A 85 -10.70 -9.02 -5.41
CA LEU A 85 -10.02 -8.61 -6.64
C LEU A 85 -9.01 -9.64 -7.14
N CYS A 86 -8.33 -10.34 -6.23
CA CYS A 86 -7.47 -11.47 -6.59
C CYS A 86 -8.30 -12.55 -7.28
N ARG A 87 -9.45 -12.93 -6.69
CA ARG A 87 -10.36 -13.91 -7.29
C ARG A 87 -10.87 -13.47 -8.67
N LEU A 88 -11.27 -12.20 -8.78
CA LEU A 88 -11.69 -11.59 -10.05
C LEU A 88 -10.59 -11.63 -11.11
N ALA A 89 -9.37 -11.24 -10.77
CA ALA A 89 -8.23 -11.32 -11.68
C ALA A 89 -7.96 -12.76 -12.12
N LEU A 90 -7.98 -13.73 -11.18
CA LEU A 90 -7.75 -15.14 -11.47
C LEU A 90 -8.81 -15.72 -12.42
N SER A 91 -10.08 -15.39 -12.23
CA SER A 91 -11.18 -15.92 -13.06
C SER A 91 -11.09 -15.48 -14.53
N MET A 92 -10.38 -14.38 -14.82
CA MET A 92 -10.24 -13.83 -16.16
C MET A 92 -8.82 -13.97 -16.74
N SER A 93 -7.90 -14.62 -16.02
CA SER A 93 -6.48 -14.73 -16.39
C SER A 93 -6.23 -15.40 -17.75
N GLN A 94 -7.12 -16.31 -18.19
CA GLN A 94 -7.02 -16.98 -19.48
C GLN A 94 -7.72 -16.22 -20.62
N GLU A 95 -8.84 -15.56 -20.33
CA GLU A 95 -9.68 -14.90 -21.34
C GLU A 95 -9.16 -13.50 -21.70
N VAL A 96 -8.75 -12.72 -20.69
CA VAL A 96 -8.28 -11.34 -20.83
C VAL A 96 -7.02 -11.11 -19.97
N PRO A 97 -5.89 -11.74 -20.32
CA PRO A 97 -4.68 -11.78 -19.49
C PRO A 97 -4.14 -10.39 -19.12
N GLU A 98 -4.22 -9.41 -20.02
CA GLU A 98 -3.74 -8.05 -19.73
C GLU A 98 -4.60 -7.32 -18.68
N GLN A 99 -5.92 -7.51 -18.71
CA GLN A 99 -6.82 -6.92 -17.69
C GLN A 99 -6.65 -7.61 -16.34
N SER A 100 -6.50 -8.94 -16.35
CA SER A 100 -6.14 -9.73 -15.16
C SER A 100 -4.84 -9.22 -14.54
N ARG A 101 -3.80 -9.05 -15.37
CA ARG A 101 -2.49 -8.55 -14.95
C ARG A 101 -2.58 -7.14 -14.38
N GLU A 102 -3.24 -6.20 -15.06
CA GLU A 102 -3.38 -4.82 -14.56
C GLU A 102 -4.11 -4.78 -13.21
N LEU A 103 -5.22 -5.50 -13.09
CA LEU A 103 -6.00 -5.53 -11.84
C LEU A 103 -5.18 -6.13 -10.70
N LEU A 104 -4.49 -7.25 -10.94
CA LEU A 104 -3.71 -7.91 -9.91
C LEU A 104 -2.49 -7.08 -9.49
N LEU A 105 -1.83 -6.38 -10.43
CA LEU A 105 -0.75 -5.45 -10.12
C LEU A 105 -1.24 -4.28 -9.25
N LYS A 106 -2.37 -3.65 -9.60
CA LYS A 106 -2.96 -2.58 -8.79
C LYS A 106 -3.32 -3.07 -7.39
N THR A 107 -3.91 -4.25 -7.32
CA THR A 107 -4.30 -4.90 -6.06
C THR A 107 -3.07 -5.19 -5.19
N ALA A 108 -1.99 -5.72 -5.77
CA ALA A 108 -0.76 -6.02 -5.07
C ALA A 108 -0.01 -4.76 -4.61
N VAL A 109 -0.08 -3.66 -5.37
CA VAL A 109 0.47 -2.37 -4.94
C VAL A 109 -0.31 -1.80 -3.75
N ARG A 110 -1.63 -1.94 -3.76
CA ARG A 110 -2.50 -1.46 -2.66
C ARG A 110 -2.38 -2.33 -1.41
N TYR A 111 -2.23 -3.63 -1.56
CA TYR A 111 -2.20 -4.62 -0.47
C TYR A 111 -0.95 -5.53 -0.53
N PRO A 112 0.27 -4.97 -0.46
CA PRO A 112 1.49 -5.74 -0.70
C PRO A 112 1.70 -6.85 0.32
N SER A 113 1.37 -6.61 1.60
CA SER A 113 1.42 -7.58 2.69
C SER A 113 0.59 -8.83 2.39
N LEU A 114 -0.64 -8.65 1.89
CA LEU A 114 -1.54 -9.74 1.54
C LEU A 114 -1.05 -10.45 0.28
N ALA A 115 -0.61 -9.70 -0.73
CA ALA A 115 -0.05 -10.28 -1.95
C ALA A 115 1.18 -11.17 -1.68
N LEU A 116 2.06 -10.78 -0.75
CA LEU A 116 3.22 -11.58 -0.34
C LEU A 116 2.79 -12.89 0.36
N ARG A 117 1.81 -12.82 1.26
CA ARG A 117 1.31 -14.00 2.00
C ARG A 117 0.57 -14.97 1.08
N GLU A 118 -0.23 -14.43 0.17
CA GLU A 118 -1.11 -15.16 -0.74
C GLU A 118 -0.48 -15.43 -2.11
N HIS A 119 0.84 -15.27 -2.25
CA HIS A 119 1.54 -15.38 -3.54
C HIS A 119 1.24 -16.68 -4.29
N GLN A 120 1.03 -17.79 -3.57
CA GLN A 120 0.72 -19.10 -4.14
C GLN A 120 -0.55 -19.09 -5.01
N GLN A 121 -1.48 -18.15 -4.78
CA GLN A 121 -2.70 -18.04 -5.58
C GLN A 121 -2.43 -17.61 -7.03
N PHE A 122 -1.34 -16.90 -7.28
CA PHE A 122 -1.08 -16.28 -8.59
C PHE A 122 0.33 -16.51 -9.16
N ILE A 123 1.24 -17.14 -8.40
CA ILE A 123 2.65 -17.28 -8.80
C ILE A 123 2.86 -18.07 -10.09
N ASP A 124 1.93 -18.97 -10.42
CA ASP A 124 1.99 -19.80 -11.62
C ASP A 124 1.34 -19.15 -12.85
N LEU A 125 0.79 -17.94 -12.71
CA LEU A 125 0.35 -17.14 -13.85
C LEU A 125 1.57 -16.61 -14.63
N PRO A 126 1.45 -16.34 -15.95
CA PRO A 126 2.54 -15.79 -16.76
C PRO A 126 3.16 -14.50 -16.21
N PHE A 127 2.38 -13.70 -15.50
CA PHE A 127 2.78 -12.45 -14.85
C PHE A 127 2.87 -12.55 -13.32
N GLY A 128 2.77 -13.76 -12.76
CA GLY A 128 2.73 -13.98 -11.31
C GLY A 128 4.00 -13.51 -10.59
N LEU A 129 5.17 -13.74 -11.20
CA LEU A 129 6.45 -13.26 -10.67
C LEU A 129 6.53 -11.73 -10.67
N GLU A 130 6.02 -11.07 -11.71
CA GLU A 130 6.01 -9.61 -11.77
C GLU A 130 5.15 -9.00 -10.65
N VAL A 131 3.98 -9.59 -10.40
CA VAL A 131 3.08 -9.17 -9.31
C VAL A 131 3.77 -9.36 -7.96
N LEU A 132 4.45 -10.49 -7.76
CA LEU A 132 5.19 -10.76 -6.54
C LEU A 132 6.33 -9.75 -6.33
N ASP A 133 7.11 -9.47 -7.37
CA ASP A 133 8.20 -8.50 -7.33
C ASP A 133 7.66 -7.10 -7.01
N LYS A 134 6.55 -6.71 -7.62
CA LYS A 134 5.90 -5.43 -7.33
C LYS A 134 5.45 -5.34 -5.89
N ALA A 135 4.81 -6.38 -5.35
CA ALA A 135 4.40 -6.45 -3.94
C ALA A 135 5.62 -6.34 -3.00
N ALA A 136 6.67 -7.12 -3.26
CA ALA A 136 7.90 -7.11 -2.47
C ALA A 136 8.58 -5.72 -2.50
N MET A 137 8.51 -5.00 -3.62
CA MET A 137 9.06 -3.65 -3.70
C MET A 137 8.19 -2.57 -3.07
N MET A 138 6.90 -2.83 -2.84
CA MET A 138 6.01 -1.96 -2.09
C MET A 138 6.03 -2.23 -0.58
N ALA A 139 6.47 -3.42 -0.16
CA ALA A 139 6.70 -3.78 1.24
C ALA A 139 7.95 -4.67 1.42
N PRO A 140 9.17 -4.13 1.21
CA PRO A 140 10.40 -4.91 1.24
C PRO A 140 10.76 -5.41 2.65
N ASP A 141 10.44 -4.63 3.68
CA ASP A 141 10.49 -4.99 5.09
C ASP A 141 9.65 -6.23 5.38
N GLU A 142 8.41 -6.27 4.90
CA GLU A 142 7.53 -7.43 5.07
C GLU A 142 7.99 -8.62 4.23
N ALA A 143 8.45 -8.40 3.00
CA ALA A 143 9.00 -9.46 2.17
C ALA A 143 10.20 -10.13 2.85
N VAL A 144 11.09 -9.34 3.46
CA VAL A 144 12.20 -9.87 4.27
C VAL A 144 11.68 -10.60 5.50
N GLY A 145 10.78 -10.01 6.27
CA GLY A 145 10.25 -10.62 7.50
C GLY A 145 9.55 -11.96 7.23
N LEU A 146 8.68 -12.00 6.23
CA LEU A 146 7.93 -13.20 5.83
C LEU A 146 8.82 -14.27 5.21
N SER A 147 9.88 -13.89 4.48
CA SER A 147 10.77 -14.87 3.84
C SER A 147 11.90 -15.33 4.74
N ALA A 148 12.22 -14.66 5.85
CA ALA A 148 13.32 -15.02 6.76
C ALA A 148 13.03 -16.28 7.61
N GLY A 149 11.75 -16.59 7.86
CA GLY A 149 11.34 -17.72 8.69
C GLY A 149 11.62 -19.10 8.07
N ASN A 150 11.44 -20.15 8.89
CA ASN A 150 11.60 -21.56 8.49
C ASN A 150 10.26 -22.28 8.23
N SER A 151 9.12 -21.58 8.30
CA SER A 151 7.83 -22.19 7.97
C SER A 151 7.75 -22.53 6.48
N SER A 152 6.86 -23.46 6.10
CA SER A 152 6.59 -23.82 4.71
C SER A 152 6.24 -22.59 3.86
N THR A 153 5.41 -21.68 4.39
CA THR A 153 5.06 -20.40 3.75
C THR A 153 6.29 -19.52 3.53
N SER A 154 7.17 -19.40 4.53
CA SER A 154 8.39 -18.58 4.43
C SER A 154 9.35 -19.14 3.38
N GLN A 155 9.52 -20.46 3.36
CA GLN A 155 10.37 -21.16 2.40
C GLN A 155 9.82 -21.06 0.98
N SER A 156 8.49 -21.22 0.81
CA SER A 156 7.79 -21.04 -0.46
C SER A 156 7.98 -19.64 -1.01
N LEU A 157 7.72 -18.61 -0.19
CA LEU A 157 7.90 -17.22 -0.58
C LEU A 157 9.36 -16.93 -0.97
N ARG A 158 10.31 -17.39 -0.16
CA ARG A 158 11.74 -17.22 -0.45
C ARG A 158 12.14 -17.91 -1.76
N ALA A 159 11.62 -19.10 -2.04
CA ALA A 159 11.87 -19.82 -3.28
C ALA A 159 11.26 -19.06 -4.48
N ALA A 160 10.06 -18.49 -4.33
CA ALA A 160 9.43 -17.67 -5.34
C ALA A 160 10.25 -16.40 -5.64
N LEU A 161 10.67 -15.66 -4.61
CA LEU A 161 11.51 -14.46 -4.75
C LEU A 161 12.85 -14.77 -5.43
N LYS A 162 13.45 -15.94 -5.16
CA LYS A 162 14.70 -16.39 -5.82
C LYS A 162 14.57 -16.60 -7.33
N ARG A 163 13.35 -16.74 -7.86
CA ARG A 163 13.10 -16.87 -9.30
C ARG A 163 13.12 -15.52 -10.02
N SER A 164 13.04 -14.40 -9.29
CA SER A 164 13.11 -13.06 -9.87
C SER A 164 14.49 -12.76 -10.44
N GLU A 165 14.53 -12.04 -11.56
CA GLU A 165 15.75 -11.51 -12.17
C GLU A 165 16.08 -10.09 -11.65
N SER A 166 15.22 -9.48 -10.82
CA SER A 166 15.44 -8.15 -10.26
C SER A 166 16.60 -8.15 -9.26
N SER A 167 17.53 -7.21 -9.45
CA SER A 167 18.63 -6.99 -8.50
C SER A 167 18.13 -6.51 -7.14
N GLU A 168 17.03 -5.76 -7.09
CA GLU A 168 16.36 -5.39 -5.85
C GLU A 168 15.83 -6.60 -5.09
N ILE A 169 15.16 -7.53 -5.78
CA ILE A 169 14.63 -8.74 -5.14
C ILE A 169 15.77 -9.66 -4.66
N ALA A 170 16.88 -9.72 -5.40
CA ALA A 170 18.08 -10.41 -4.94
C ALA A 170 18.60 -9.83 -3.60
N VAL A 171 18.51 -8.50 -3.40
CA VAL A 171 18.85 -7.87 -2.12
C VAL A 171 17.87 -8.26 -1.02
N VAL A 172 16.56 -8.30 -1.30
CA VAL A 172 15.52 -8.77 -0.35
C VAL A 172 15.84 -10.19 0.12
N VAL A 173 16.09 -11.11 -0.80
CA VAL A 173 16.43 -12.50 -0.48
C VAL A 173 17.72 -12.59 0.34
N ARG A 174 18.74 -11.80 -0.03
CA ARG A 174 20.01 -11.74 0.70
C ARG A 174 19.82 -11.29 2.15
N LEU A 175 19.06 -10.21 2.37
CA LEU A 175 18.76 -9.71 3.71
C LEU A 175 17.98 -10.74 4.53
N ALA A 176 16.95 -11.37 3.95
CA ALA A 176 16.17 -12.40 4.63
C ALA A 176 17.01 -13.58 5.12
N CYS A 177 18.07 -13.93 4.38
CA CYS A 177 18.94 -15.05 4.67
C CYS A 177 20.18 -14.71 5.49
N ASP A 178 20.44 -13.44 5.82
CA ASP A 178 21.68 -13.02 6.48
C ASP A 178 21.67 -13.34 7.99
N PRO A 179 22.38 -14.39 8.45
CA PRO A 179 22.32 -14.82 9.85
C PRO A 179 22.95 -13.81 10.83
N GLN A 180 23.77 -12.86 10.35
CA GLN A 180 24.47 -11.90 11.20
C GLN A 180 23.57 -10.76 11.65
N LEU A 181 22.49 -10.51 10.93
CA LEU A 181 21.55 -9.44 11.23
C LEU A 181 20.39 -9.95 12.09
N SER A 182 19.96 -9.14 13.07
CA SER A 182 18.74 -9.41 13.82
C SER A 182 17.50 -9.35 12.89
N SER A 183 16.38 -9.93 13.32
CA SER A 183 15.13 -9.89 12.54
C SER A 183 14.71 -8.45 12.23
N GLN A 184 14.78 -7.57 13.23
CA GLN A 184 14.42 -6.16 13.09
C GLN A 184 15.36 -5.42 12.13
N THR A 185 16.67 -5.62 12.30
CA THR A 185 17.69 -5.02 11.43
C THR A 185 17.48 -5.40 9.96
N ARG A 186 17.18 -6.68 9.68
CA ARG A 186 16.92 -7.15 8.30
C ARG A 186 15.72 -6.42 7.69
N GLN A 187 14.61 -6.32 8.42
CA GLN A 187 13.38 -5.67 7.94
C GLN A 187 13.59 -4.18 7.70
N HIS A 188 14.19 -3.46 8.65
CA HIS A 188 14.50 -2.04 8.49
C HIS A 188 15.51 -1.79 7.35
N ALA A 189 16.56 -2.62 7.24
CA ALA A 189 17.53 -2.51 6.15
C ALA A 189 16.88 -2.72 4.76
N ALA A 190 15.78 -3.48 4.69
CA ALA A 190 15.06 -3.74 3.45
C ALA A 190 14.44 -2.48 2.85
N VAL A 191 14.14 -1.46 3.65
CA VAL A 191 13.64 -0.16 3.17
C VAL A 191 14.65 0.51 2.22
N PHE A 192 15.94 0.17 2.36
CA PHE A 192 17.04 0.67 1.53
C PHE A 192 17.36 -0.22 0.32
N VAL A 193 16.56 -1.25 0.01
CA VAL A 193 16.83 -2.23 -1.06
C VAL A 193 17.23 -1.58 -2.39
N ARG A 194 16.54 -0.50 -2.80
CA ARG A 194 16.86 0.21 -4.06
C ARG A 194 18.21 0.92 -4.02
N GLU A 195 18.57 1.50 -2.88
CA GLU A 195 19.87 2.15 -2.69
C GLU A 195 21.00 1.11 -2.66
N ILE A 196 20.72 -0.06 -2.10
CA ILE A 196 21.66 -1.19 -2.05
C ILE A 196 21.86 -1.79 -3.45
N ALA A 197 20.77 -2.08 -4.16
CA ALA A 197 20.82 -2.68 -5.49
C ALA A 197 21.50 -1.78 -6.54
N SER A 198 21.33 -0.46 -6.40
CA SER A 198 22.00 0.53 -7.26
C SER A 198 23.43 0.88 -6.85
N GLY A 199 23.94 0.31 -5.76
CA GLY A 199 25.30 0.56 -5.26
C GLY A 199 25.49 1.91 -4.56
N ARG A 200 24.43 2.70 -4.35
CA ARG A 200 24.50 3.98 -3.61
C ARG A 200 24.65 3.78 -2.10
N MET A 201 24.30 2.60 -1.59
CA MET A 201 24.44 2.24 -0.18
C MET A 201 24.96 0.80 -0.05
N SER A 202 25.94 0.57 0.83
CA SER A 202 26.34 -0.80 1.17
C SER A 202 25.33 -1.45 2.11
N LEU A 203 25.24 -2.78 2.12
CA LEU A 203 24.41 -3.52 3.07
C LEU A 203 24.82 -3.24 4.52
N SER A 204 26.13 -3.14 4.80
CA SER A 204 26.63 -2.78 6.14
C SER A 204 26.17 -1.40 6.59
N ARG A 205 26.14 -0.41 5.70
CA ARG A 205 25.64 0.93 5.99
C ARG A 205 24.13 0.93 6.20
N ALA A 206 23.39 0.16 5.40
CA ALA A 206 21.94 0.00 5.58
C ALA A 206 21.61 -0.63 6.93
N ALA A 207 22.32 -1.69 7.33
CA ALA A 207 22.18 -2.33 8.64
C ALA A 207 22.54 -1.39 9.80
N ALA A 208 23.64 -0.64 9.69
CA ALA A 208 24.02 0.33 10.71
C ALA A 208 22.97 1.45 10.87
N LEU A 209 22.35 1.90 9.77
CA LEU A 209 21.25 2.87 9.82
C LEU A 209 19.97 2.26 10.41
N ALA A 210 19.65 1.01 10.05
CA ALA A 210 18.48 0.27 10.50
C ALA A 210 18.41 0.09 12.03
N ASP A 211 19.57 -0.01 12.68
CA ASP A 211 19.71 -0.16 14.14
C ASP A 211 19.97 1.17 14.88
N SER A 212 19.92 2.31 14.17
CA SER A 212 20.25 3.62 14.73
C SER A 212 19.02 4.51 14.96
N SER A 213 19.17 5.49 15.85
CA SER A 213 18.23 6.61 16.01
C SER A 213 18.01 7.39 14.70
N GLY A 214 18.95 7.28 13.75
CA GLY A 214 18.91 7.94 12.44
C GLY A 214 18.04 7.26 11.40
N PHE A 215 17.41 6.10 11.70
CA PHE A 215 16.59 5.37 10.74
C PHE A 215 15.45 6.23 10.17
N PHE A 216 14.62 6.82 11.05
CA PHE A 216 13.49 7.66 10.64
C PHE A 216 13.93 8.80 9.72
N ALA A 217 14.97 9.54 10.11
CA ALA A 217 15.51 10.63 9.31
C ALA A 217 16.07 10.16 7.95
N ALA A 218 16.63 8.94 7.88
CA ALA A 218 17.09 8.37 6.62
C ALA A 218 15.93 8.03 5.68
N VAL A 219 14.86 7.43 6.19
CA VAL A 219 13.64 7.14 5.41
C VAL A 219 12.98 8.45 4.96
N ALA A 220 12.89 9.45 5.84
CA ALA A 220 12.34 10.77 5.52
C ALA A 220 13.10 11.44 4.36
N ARG A 221 14.45 11.34 4.34
CA ARG A 221 15.26 11.85 3.22
C ARG A 221 14.92 11.15 1.90
N LEU A 222 14.75 9.83 1.92
CA LEU A 222 14.36 9.08 0.72
C LEU A 222 12.96 9.50 0.26
N ARG A 223 12.03 9.70 1.19
CA ARG A 223 10.66 10.14 0.88
C ARG A 223 10.62 11.49 0.19
N VAL A 224 11.45 12.45 0.60
CA VAL A 224 11.50 13.80 0.01
C VAL A 224 11.89 13.79 -1.47
N VAL A 225 12.77 12.86 -1.87
CA VAL A 225 13.24 12.74 -3.26
C VAL A 225 12.52 11.64 -4.05
N ALA A 226 11.58 10.94 -3.42
CA ALA A 226 10.82 9.86 -4.04
C ALA A 226 9.77 10.38 -5.02
N GLY A 227 9.74 9.81 -6.23
CA GLY A 227 8.64 10.00 -7.17
C GLY A 227 7.34 9.30 -6.74
N PRO A 228 6.23 9.52 -7.46
CA PRO A 228 4.89 9.03 -7.09
C PRO A 228 4.82 7.51 -6.92
N ASP A 229 5.62 6.75 -7.67
CA ASP A 229 5.63 5.28 -7.59
C ASP A 229 6.27 4.72 -6.31
N ARG A 230 7.10 5.53 -5.62
CA ARG A 230 7.88 5.09 -4.46
C ARG A 230 7.44 5.77 -3.17
N ALA A 231 6.81 6.93 -3.28
CA ALA A 231 6.28 7.66 -2.14
C ALA A 231 5.42 6.78 -1.21
N PRO A 232 4.46 5.96 -1.71
CA PRO A 232 3.59 5.17 -0.83
C PRO A 232 4.32 4.15 0.05
N LEU A 233 5.43 3.57 -0.43
CA LEU A 233 6.28 2.70 0.38
C LEU A 233 6.81 3.45 1.60
N TYR A 234 7.41 4.61 1.38
CA TYR A 234 8.05 5.37 2.45
C TYR A 234 7.02 6.04 3.35
N ASP A 235 5.86 6.46 2.82
CA ASP A 235 4.73 6.95 3.62
C ASP A 235 4.33 5.88 4.65
N ARG A 236 4.06 4.64 4.21
CA ARG A 236 3.72 3.51 5.11
C ARG A 236 4.80 3.24 6.16
N VAL A 237 6.08 3.25 5.77
CA VAL A 237 7.19 3.00 6.72
C VAL A 237 7.30 4.13 7.75
N LEU A 238 7.14 5.38 7.34
CA LEU A 238 7.20 6.53 8.23
C LEU A 238 6.01 6.56 9.19
N GLU A 239 4.80 6.23 8.73
CA GLU A 239 3.60 6.08 9.56
C GLU A 239 3.83 5.02 10.65
N ASN A 240 4.20 3.81 10.26
CA ASN A 240 4.42 2.71 11.21
C ASN A 240 5.53 3.03 12.22
N TYR A 241 6.62 3.67 11.78
CA TYR A 241 7.72 4.01 12.68
C TYR A 241 7.39 5.20 13.59
N ALA A 242 6.61 6.17 13.10
CA ALA A 242 6.12 7.28 13.92
C ALA A 242 5.23 6.75 15.06
N GLU A 243 4.30 5.85 14.75
CA GLU A 243 3.46 5.15 15.73
C GLU A 243 4.29 4.48 16.84
N VAL A 244 5.34 3.75 16.46
CA VAL A 244 6.25 3.11 17.42
C VAL A 244 6.94 4.15 18.31
N LEU A 245 7.49 5.23 17.73
CA LEU A 245 8.15 6.29 18.49
C LEU A 245 7.19 7.01 19.45
N PHE A 246 5.95 7.27 19.02
CA PHE A 246 4.93 7.90 19.87
C PHE A 246 4.53 6.99 21.03
N ARG A 247 4.29 5.70 20.78
CA ARG A 247 3.99 4.74 21.86
C ARG A 247 5.11 4.65 22.90
N TYR A 248 6.37 4.56 22.45
CA TYR A 248 7.51 4.58 23.37
C TYR A 248 7.59 5.88 24.20
N ALA A 249 7.24 7.03 23.60
CA ALA A 249 7.20 8.30 24.32
C ALA A 249 6.03 8.41 25.31
N GLN A 250 4.88 7.79 25.02
CA GLN A 250 3.76 7.67 25.97
C GLN A 250 4.16 6.81 27.17
N ASP A 251 4.76 5.65 26.92
CA ASP A 251 5.17 4.69 27.97
C ASP A 251 6.27 5.24 28.88
N ALA A 252 7.19 6.05 28.34
CA ALA A 252 8.23 6.73 29.12
C ALA A 252 7.70 7.90 29.98
N GLY A 253 6.43 8.27 29.81
CA GLY A 253 5.80 9.45 30.40
C GLY A 253 6.17 10.74 29.65
N SER A 254 5.17 11.60 29.37
CA SER A 254 5.29 12.83 28.56
C SER A 254 6.33 13.85 29.04
N GLN A 255 6.99 13.61 30.18
CA GLN A 255 8.08 14.44 30.70
C GLN A 255 9.45 14.07 30.12
N MET A 256 9.67 12.84 29.64
CA MET A 256 10.94 12.39 29.06
C MET A 256 10.78 12.04 27.58
N LEU A 257 10.95 13.04 26.71
CA LEU A 257 11.13 12.79 25.29
C LEU A 257 12.46 12.03 25.07
N SER A 258 12.41 10.94 24.31
CA SER A 258 13.59 10.12 24.02
C SER A 258 14.71 10.96 23.38
N SER A 259 15.97 10.54 23.57
CA SER A 259 17.12 11.17 22.92
C SER A 259 16.98 11.14 21.39
N GLU A 260 16.36 10.08 20.87
CA GLU A 260 16.09 9.88 19.45
C GLU A 260 15.23 11.00 18.87
N LEU A 261 14.12 11.36 19.55
CA LEU A 261 13.27 12.49 19.13
C LEU A 261 14.02 13.83 19.18
N ARG A 262 14.88 14.01 20.18
CA ARG A 262 15.67 15.24 20.35
C ARG A 262 16.71 15.42 19.24
N GLU A 263 17.22 14.34 18.66
CA GLU A 263 18.23 14.38 17.59
C GLU A 263 17.64 14.69 16.21
N LEU A 264 16.33 14.47 16.00
CA LEU A 264 15.67 14.71 14.72
C LEU A 264 15.71 16.20 14.30
N SER A 265 15.94 16.47 13.01
CA SER A 265 15.90 17.85 12.49
C SER A 265 14.47 18.44 12.55
N ALA A 266 14.33 19.76 12.38
CA ALA A 266 13.00 20.38 12.31
C ALA A 266 12.11 19.76 11.23
N ARG A 267 12.69 19.47 10.05
CA ARG A 267 11.98 18.79 8.96
C ARG A 267 11.55 17.38 9.37
N ASP A 268 12.44 16.62 9.98
CA ASP A 268 12.14 15.23 10.34
C ASP A 268 11.10 15.17 11.47
N LEU A 269 11.14 16.11 12.43
CA LEU A 269 10.09 16.26 13.46
C LEU A 269 8.74 16.67 12.87
N TYR A 270 8.73 17.55 11.86
CA TYR A 270 7.49 17.91 11.16
C TYR A 270 6.87 16.69 10.45
N LEU A 271 7.70 15.89 9.77
CA LEU A 271 7.24 14.66 9.14
C LEU A 271 6.76 13.65 10.17
N LEU A 272 7.48 13.47 11.28
CA LEU A 272 7.06 12.60 12.38
C LEU A 272 5.64 12.93 12.86
N LEU A 273 5.38 14.21 13.15
CA LEU A 273 4.06 14.69 13.57
C LEU A 273 3.00 14.56 12.47
N THR A 274 3.40 14.67 11.20
CA THR A 274 2.46 14.51 10.08
C THR A 274 2.01 13.06 9.93
N TYR A 275 2.95 12.11 10.05
CA TYR A 275 2.69 10.68 9.85
C TYR A 275 2.20 9.97 11.12
N GLY A 276 2.50 10.48 12.33
CA GLY A 276 2.04 9.88 13.58
C GLY A 276 0.62 10.27 14.02
N ARG A 277 -0.06 11.13 13.25
CA ARG A 277 -1.34 11.75 13.61
C ARG A 277 -2.47 10.79 13.98
N SER A 278 -2.44 9.55 13.51
CA SER A 278 -3.46 8.54 13.84
C SER A 278 -3.36 7.99 15.27
N GLU A 279 -2.22 8.15 15.94
CA GLU A 279 -1.92 7.58 17.25
C GLU A 279 -1.77 8.67 18.34
N GLU A 280 -2.06 9.92 17.98
CA GLU A 280 -1.85 11.08 18.85
C GLU A 280 -2.97 11.25 19.87
N ASP A 281 -2.59 11.22 21.15
CA ASP A 281 -3.22 12.07 22.16
C ASP A 281 -2.70 13.50 21.95
N ASP A 282 -3.60 14.48 21.84
CA ASP A 282 -3.31 15.91 21.62
C ASP A 282 -2.20 16.43 22.55
N LEU A 283 -2.08 15.85 23.76
CA LEU A 283 -1.05 16.17 24.73
C LEU A 283 0.36 15.84 24.25
N LEU A 284 0.58 14.69 23.63
CA LEU A 284 1.92 14.28 23.20
C LEU A 284 2.35 15.04 21.95
N PHE A 285 1.42 15.31 21.03
CA PHE A 285 1.65 16.19 19.90
C PHE A 285 2.12 17.56 20.36
N GLY A 286 1.37 18.19 21.27
CA GLY A 286 1.71 19.51 21.83
C GLY A 286 3.10 19.52 22.46
N VAL A 287 3.45 18.48 23.23
CA VAL A 287 4.77 18.36 23.85
C VAL A 287 5.89 18.26 22.81
N VAL A 288 5.76 17.44 21.78
CA VAL A 288 6.77 17.31 20.71
C VAL A 288 6.87 18.61 19.91
N PHE A 289 5.72 19.23 19.57
CA PHE A 289 5.67 20.49 18.85
C PHE A 289 6.35 21.62 19.63
N ASP A 290 5.91 21.88 20.86
CA ASP A 290 6.36 23.03 21.66
C ASP A 290 7.81 22.88 22.13
N ARG A 291 8.22 21.66 22.51
CA ARG A 291 9.55 21.44 23.11
C ARG A 291 10.63 21.12 22.09
N LEU A 292 10.30 20.54 20.93
CA LEU A 292 11.30 20.12 19.95
C LEU A 292 11.17 20.86 18.63
N LEU A 293 9.99 20.88 18.01
CA LEU A 293 9.84 21.42 16.66
C LEU A 293 9.90 22.95 16.64
N ALA A 294 9.07 23.64 17.44
CA ALA A 294 8.98 25.09 17.43
C ALA A 294 10.33 25.78 17.77
N PRO A 295 11.14 25.30 18.75
CA PRO A 295 12.46 25.86 19.00
C PRO A 295 13.40 25.71 17.80
N LYS A 296 13.40 24.55 17.13
CA LYS A 296 14.26 24.31 15.96
C LYS A 296 13.83 25.14 14.75
N LEU A 297 12.52 25.34 14.55
CA LEU A 297 12.02 26.23 13.49
C LEU A 297 12.42 27.69 13.72
N ARG A 298 12.40 28.16 14.97
CA ARG A 298 12.84 29.54 15.30
C ARG A 298 14.34 29.76 15.10
N GLN A 299 15.14 28.70 15.21
CA GLN A 299 16.59 28.74 15.02
C GLN A 299 17.02 28.49 13.58
N THR A 300 16.16 27.91 12.75
CA THR A 300 16.44 27.64 11.35
C THR A 300 16.02 28.88 10.53
N PRO A 301 16.94 29.63 9.91
CA PRO A 301 16.55 30.74 9.04
C PRO A 301 15.68 30.21 7.89
N PRO A 302 14.67 30.96 7.41
CA PRO A 302 13.87 30.55 6.28
C PRO A 302 14.81 30.27 5.10
N SER A 303 14.81 29.03 4.63
CA SER A 303 15.58 28.61 3.48
C SER A 303 15.16 29.45 2.27
N ARG A 304 16.14 30.15 1.67
CA ARG A 304 15.98 30.84 0.38
C ARG A 304 15.71 29.85 -0.74
#